data_AF-A0A1I0A173-F1
#
_entry.id   AF-A0A1I0A173-F1
#
_cell.length_a   1.000
_cell.length_b   1.000
_cell.length_c   1.000
_cell.angle_alpha   90.00
_cell.angle_beta   90.00
_cell.angle_gamma   90.00
#
_symmetry.space_group_name_H-M   'P 1'
#
loop_
_entity.id
_entity.type
_entity.pdbx_description
1 polymer ?
#
loop_
_entity_poly.entity_id
_entity_poly.type
_entity_poly.pdbx_seq_one_letter_code
_entity_poly.pdbx_strand_id
1 'polypeptide(L)' 'MSKHEEKLIVEGKEIFCPICGYDKYWTRETLMNTAGASFLGFDWANKAAMNYVCNQCGYVLWFLKK' A
#
# COMPACT_ATOMS: atom_id res chain seq x y z
N MET A 1 10.43 -5.79 14.00
CA MET A 1 10.40 -5.67 12.54
C MET A 1 11.13 -4.39 12.15
N SER A 2 12.28 -4.51 11.48
CA SER A 2 12.96 -3.34 10.89
C SER A 2 12.02 -2.72 9.86
N LYS A 3 11.54 -1.50 10.14
CA LYS A 3 10.90 -0.67 9.12
C LYS A 3 11.98 -0.34 8.10
N HIS A 4 12.01 -1.08 7.00
CA HIS A 4 12.84 -0.71 5.86
C HIS A 4 12.26 0.59 5.30
N GLU A 5 12.94 1.70 5.56
CA GLU A 5 12.57 3.01 5.05
C GLU A 5 13.08 3.11 3.61
N GLU A 6 12.21 2.80 2.66
CA GLU A 6 12.60 2.71 1.25
C GLU A 6 11.99 3.86 0.45
N LYS A 7 12.77 4.33 -0.53
CA LYS A 7 12.28 5.23 -1.58
C LYS A 7 11.30 4.47 -2.46
N LEU A 8 10.17 5.09 -2.77
CA LEU A 8 9.18 4.50 -3.67
C LEU A 8 9.46 4.91 -5.11
N ILE A 9 9.71 3.93 -5.98
CA ILE A 9 9.84 4.12 -7.43
C ILE A 9 8.67 3.42 -8.13
N VAL A 10 7.95 4.15 -8.97
CA VAL A 10 6.83 3.65 -9.76
C VAL A 10 7.01 4.11 -11.21
N GLU A 11 6.99 3.18 -12.16
CA GLU A 11 7.22 3.48 -13.59
C GLU A 11 8.50 4.32 -13.82
N GLY A 12 9.57 4.00 -13.08
CA GLY A 12 10.86 4.70 -13.14
C GLY A 12 10.88 6.10 -12.49
N LYS A 13 9.81 6.51 -11.80
CA LYS A 13 9.71 7.82 -11.14
C LYS A 13 9.72 7.68 -9.63
N GLU A 14 10.50 8.53 -8.98
CA GLU A 14 10.50 8.65 -7.53
C GLU A 14 9.22 9.35 -7.05
N ILE A 15 8.57 8.77 -6.04
CA ILE A 15 7.28 9.24 -5.54
C ILE A 15 7.47 9.92 -4.17
N PHE A 16 7.22 11.22 -4.13
CA PHE A 16 7.19 12.00 -2.90
C PHE A 16 5.78 12.02 -2.30
N CYS A 17 5.71 12.12 -0.97
CA CYS A 17 4.44 12.12 -0.28
C CYS A 17 3.67 13.38 -0.68
N PRO A 18 2.43 13.27 -1.21
CA PRO A 18 1.70 14.43 -1.68
C PRO A 18 1.25 15.37 -0.56
N ILE A 19 1.34 14.90 0.70
CA ILE A 19 0.91 15.66 1.88
C ILE A 19 2.08 16.43 2.52
N CYS A 20 3.26 15.84 2.62
CA CYS A 20 4.40 16.43 3.36
C CYS A 20 5.71 16.49 2.59
N GLY A 21 5.76 15.97 1.36
CA GLY A 21 6.97 15.95 0.53
C GLY A 21 8.05 14.93 0.93
N TYR A 22 7.81 14.10 1.95
CA TYR A 22 8.77 13.06 2.36
C TYR A 22 8.90 11.92 1.34
N ASP A 23 10.06 11.27 1.27
CA ASP A 23 10.41 10.30 0.22
C ASP A 23 10.54 8.86 0.71
N LYS A 24 10.42 8.60 2.02
CA LYS A 24 10.52 7.24 2.57
C LYS A 24 9.20 6.68 3.06
N TYR A 25 9.00 5.41 2.76
CA TYR A 25 7.78 4.68 3.06
C TYR A 25 8.08 3.36 3.74
N TRP A 26 7.07 2.80 4.40
CA TRP A 26 7.02 1.38 4.74
C TRP A 26 5.84 0.74 4.00
N THR A 27 5.98 -0.54 3.69
CA THR A 27 5.07 -1.25 2.80
C THR A 27 4.19 -2.23 3.56
N ARG A 28 2.92 -2.36 3.16
CA ARG A 28 2.00 -3.40 3.63
C ARG A 28 1.01 -3.79 2.54
N GLU A 29 0.52 -5.02 2.61
CA GLU A 29 -0.60 -5.47 1.80
C GLU A 29 -1.92 -5.25 2.55
N THR A 30 -3.01 -4.98 1.83
CA THR A 30 -4.36 -4.93 2.41
C THR A 30 -5.34 -5.64 1.48
N LEU A 31 -6.08 -6.59 2.04
CA LEU A 31 -7.14 -7.30 1.33
C LEU A 31 -8.27 -6.30 1.01
N MET A 32 -8.68 -6.25 -0.25
CA MET A 32 -9.85 -5.48 -0.66
C MET A 32 -11.07 -6.41 -0.71
N ASN A 33 -11.47 -6.92 0.46
CA ASN A 33 -12.67 -7.71 0.59
C ASN A 33 -13.92 -6.80 0.49
N THR A 34 -14.95 -7.28 -0.22
CA THR A 34 -16.32 -6.84 0.05
C THR A 34 -16.81 -7.60 1.28
N ALA A 35 -17.51 -6.93 2.20
CA ALA A 35 -17.93 -7.54 3.47
C ALA A 35 -18.71 -8.88 3.32
N GLY A 36 -19.33 -9.12 2.17
CA GLY A 36 -20.04 -10.38 1.87
C GLY A 36 -19.17 -11.54 1.36
N ALA A 37 -17.96 -11.29 0.84
CA ALA A 37 -17.10 -12.34 0.27
C ALA A 37 -16.43 -13.22 1.33
N SER A 38 -16.10 -12.65 2.49
CA SER A 38 -15.53 -13.39 3.63
C SER A 38 -16.54 -14.34 4.30
N PHE A 39 -17.85 -14.12 4.13
CA PHE A 39 -18.89 -15.02 4.64
C PHE A 39 -19.11 -16.28 3.78
N LEU A 40 -18.64 -16.28 2.53
CA LEU A 40 -18.86 -17.39 1.57
C LEU A 40 -17.60 -18.21 1.27
N GLY A 41 -16.49 -18.02 2.01
CA GLY A 41 -15.27 -18.82 1.86
C GLY A 41 -14.48 -18.57 0.56
N PHE A 42 -14.75 -17.46 -0.14
CA PHE A 42 -14.07 -17.08 -1.38
C PHE A 42 -12.86 -16.15 -1.13
N ASP A 43 -12.05 -16.44 -0.11
CA ASP A 43 -10.87 -15.63 0.19
C ASP A 43 -9.81 -15.68 -0.93
N TRP A 44 -9.84 -16.72 -1.77
CA TRP A 44 -8.93 -16.90 -2.90
C TRP A 44 -9.20 -15.98 -4.10
N ALA A 45 -10.39 -15.36 -4.16
CA ALA A 45 -10.78 -14.45 -5.25
C ALA A 45 -10.54 -12.97 -4.90
N ASN A 46 -10.06 -12.67 -3.68
CA ASN A 46 -9.92 -11.31 -3.21
C ASN A 46 -8.67 -10.63 -3.77
N LYS A 47 -8.87 -9.50 -4.45
CA LYS A 47 -7.76 -8.64 -4.88
C LYS A 47 -7.11 -8.01 -3.66
N ALA A 48 -5.79 -8.05 -3.60
CA ALA A 48 -5.02 -7.35 -2.60
C ALA A 48 -4.40 -6.06 -3.19
N ALA A 49 -4.37 -5.00 -2.40
CA ALA A 49 -3.70 -3.75 -2.72
C ALA A 49 -2.38 -3.66 -1.97
N MET A 50 -1.32 -3.25 -2.67
CA MET A 50 -0.07 -2.86 -2.05
C MET A 50 -0.18 -1.42 -1.56
N ASN A 51 0.21 -1.19 -0.31
CA ASN A 51 0.16 0.13 0.33
C ASN A 51 1.54 0.59 0.73
N TYR A 52 1.85 1.83 0.39
CA TYR A 52 3.06 2.52 0.84
C TYR A 52 2.64 3.63 1.79
N VAL A 53 3.08 3.52 3.04
CA VAL A 53 2.71 4.43 4.12
C VAL A 53 3.88 5.35 4.41
N CYS A 54 3.65 6.66 4.31
CA CYS A 54 4.67 7.67 4.57
C CYS A 54 5.19 7.56 6.00
N ASN A 55 6.51 7.43 6.17
CA ASN A 55 7.14 7.34 7.50
C ASN A 55 7.03 8.63 8.32
N GLN A 56 6.77 9.78 7.68
CA GLN A 56 6.68 11.07 8.37
C GLN A 56 5.25 11.43 8.81
N CYS A 57 4.25 11.35 7.91
CA CYS A 57 2.89 11.80 8.19
C CYS A 57 1.83 10.68 8.20
N GLY A 58 2.18 9.45 7.85
CA GLY A 58 1.25 8.32 7.82
C GLY A 58 0.30 8.28 6.63
N TYR A 59 0.41 9.20 5.66
CA TYR A 59 -0.39 9.14 4.44
C TYR A 59 -0.16 7.83 3.67
N VAL A 60 -1.24 7.23 3.16
CA VAL A 60 -1.22 5.91 2.52
C VAL A 60 -1.45 6.04 1.01
N LEU A 61 -0.49 5.59 0.22
CA LEU A 61 -0.62 5.40 -1.22
C LEU A 61 -1.07 3.97 -1.52
N TRP A 62 -2.19 3.82 -2.24
CA TRP A 62 -2.78 2.52 -2.59
C TRP A 62 -2.48 2.16 -4.04
N PHE A 63 -1.92 0.97 -4.25
CA PHE A 63 -1.64 0.41 -5.58
C PHE A 63 -2.38 -0.91 -5.76
N LEU A 64 -3.35 -0.91 -6.67
CA LEU A 64 -3.98 -2.13 -7.12
C LEU A 64 -3.13 -2.76 -8.22
N LYS A 65 -2.78 -4.04 -8.05
CA LYS A 65 -2.10 -4.81 -9.10
C LYS A 65 -3.04 -4.89 -10.32
N LYS A 66 -2.57 -4.39 -11.47
CA LYS A 66 -3.28 -4.46 -12.75
C LYS A 66 -3.05 -5.81 -13.41
#